data_AF-A0A3R8N7W4-F1
#
_entry.id   AF-A0A3R8N7W4-F1
#
_cell.length_a   1.000
_cell.length_b   1.000
_cell.length_c   1.000
_cell.angle_alpha   90.00
_cell.angle_beta   90.00
_cell.angle_gamma   90.00
#
_symmetry.space_group_name_H-M   'P 1'
#
loop_
_entity.id
_entity.type
_entity.pdbx_description
1 polymer ?
#
loop_
_entity_poly.entity_id
_entity_poly.type
_entity_poly.pdbx_seq_one_letter_code
_entity_poly.pdbx_strand_id
1 'polypeptide(L)' 'MRVKKSVSKNTINYAIIKDIKVGNKRTSTIVENLGNHETLQLLHPET' A
#
# COMPACT_ATOMS: atom_id res chain seq x y z
N MET A 1 3.47 9.46 -6.30
CA MET A 1 3.36 8.39 -5.28
C MET A 1 1.88 8.04 -5.17
N ARG A 2 1.54 6.79 -4.90
CA ARG A 2 0.13 6.37 -4.74
C ARG A 2 0.01 5.29 -3.67
N VAL A 3 -1.17 5.14 -3.09
CA VAL A 3 -1.48 4.01 -2.21
C VAL A 3 -1.67 2.75 -3.04
N LYS A 4 -1.03 1.66 -2.65
CA LYS A 4 -1.26 0.31 -3.16
C LYS A 4 -2.09 -0.46 -2.14
N LYS A 5 -3.20 -1.03 -2.58
CA LYS A 5 -3.99 -2.01 -1.85
C LYS A 5 -3.54 -3.41 -2.25
N SER A 6 -3.16 -4.23 -1.28
CA SER A 6 -2.84 -5.64 -1.46
C SER A 6 -3.89 -6.48 -0.73
N VAL A 7 -4.57 -7.37 -1.44
CA VAL A 7 -5.65 -8.19 -0.89
C VAL A 7 -5.21 -9.66 -0.88
N SER A 8 -5.25 -10.27 0.30
CA SER A 8 -5.13 -11.71 0.54
C SER A 8 -6.45 -12.24 1.09
N LYS A 9 -6.62 -13.57 1.16
CA LYS A 9 -7.90 -14.23 1.52
C LYS A 9 -8.66 -13.57 2.68
N ASN A 10 -7.94 -13.17 3.74
CA ASN A 10 -8.53 -12.62 4.96
C ASN A 10 -7.98 -11.25 5.36
N THR A 11 -7.08 -10.65 4.56
CA THR A 11 -6.35 -9.45 4.99
C THR A 11 -6.18 -8.48 3.85
N ILE A 12 -6.31 -7.19 4.17
CA ILE A 12 -6.04 -6.09 3.25
C ILE A 12 -4.91 -5.27 3.86
N ASN A 13 -3.82 -5.10 3.11
CA ASN A 13 -2.70 -4.28 3.51
C ASN A 13 -2.52 -3.09 2.55
N TYR A 14 -2.14 -1.95 3.11
CA TYR A 14 -1.88 -0.73 2.36
C TYR A 14 -0.40 -0.33 2.47
N ALA A 15 0.14 0.22 1.37
CA ALA A 15 1.49 0.74 1.31
C ALA A 15 1.56 1.93 0.36
N ILE A 16 2.44 2.89 0.63
CA ILE A 16 2.78 3.96 -0.32
C ILE A 16 3.81 3.41 -1.30
N ILE A 17 3.51 3.50 -2.58
CA ILE A 17 4.41 3.09 -3.66
C ILE A 17 4.80 4.27 -4.55
N LYS A 18 6.00 4.16 -5.13
CA LYS A 18 6.52 5.07 -6.14
C LYS A 18 6.85 4.29 -7.40
N ASP A 19 6.35 4.76 -8.53
CA ASP A 19 6.77 4.22 -9.82
C ASP A 19 8.21 4.63 -10.11
N ILE A 20 8.99 3.68 -10.58
CA ILE A 20 10.39 3.86 -10.97
C ILE A 20 10.63 3.17 -12.32
N LYS A 21 11.69 3.59 -13.01
CA LYS A 21 12.16 2.93 -14.22
C LYS A 21 13.45 2.19 -13.87
N VAL A 22 13.47 0.88 -14.10
CA VAL A 22 14.67 0.04 -13.92
C VAL A 22 15.02 -0.51 -15.30
N GLY A 23 16.08 0.03 -15.90
CA GLY A 23 16.41 -0.20 -17.31
C GLY A 23 15.29 0.29 -18.24
N ASN A 24 14.76 -0.59 -19.09
CA ASN A 24 13.64 -0.29 -19.99
C ASN A 24 12.26 -0.66 -19.44
N LYS A 25 12.15 -1.18 -18.21
CA LYS A 25 10.86 -1.57 -17.61
C LYS A 25 10.39 -0.56 -16.57
N ARG A 26 9.09 -0.24 -16.60
CA ARG A 26 8.42 0.51 -15.53
C ARG A 26 8.03 -0.48 -14.43
N THR A 27 8.47 -0.21 -13.21
CA THR A 27 8.11 -0.97 -12.01
C THR A 27 7.71 -0.01 -10.89
N SER A 28 7.33 -0.53 -9.74
CA SER A 28 7.03 0.28 -8.55
C SER A 28 7.81 -0.26 -7.36
N THR A 29 8.33 0.63 -6.52
CA THR A 29 8.94 0.28 -5.23
C THR A 29 8.04 0.70 -4.08
N ILE A 30 8.14 0.00 -2.95
CA ILE A 30 7.49 0.38 -1.70
C ILE A 30 8.33 1.49 -1.06
N VAL A 31 7.67 2.59 -0.70
CA VAL A 31 8.26 3.71 0.03
C VAL A 31 7.96 3.58 1.51
N GLU A 32 6.73 3.21 1.85
CA GLU A 32 6.26 3.10 3.23
C GLU A 32 5.16 2.05 3.35
N ASN A 33 5.18 1.27 4.43
CA ASN A 33 4.11 0.34 4.76
C ASN A 33 3.13 1.01 5.71
N LEU A 34 1.86 1.17 5.28
CA LEU A 34 0.82 1.77 6.10
C LEU A 34 0.16 0.77 7.04
N GLY A 35 0.21 -0.52 6.70
CA GLY A 35 -0.29 -1.61 7.55
C GLY A 35 -1.65 -2.16 7.11
N ASN A 36 -2.25 -2.92 8.02
CA ASN A 36 -3.49 -3.66 7.77
C ASN A 36 -4.72 -2.75 7.89
N HIS A 37 -5.73 -3.02 7.06
CA HIS A 37 -6.99 -2.28 7.03
C HIS A 37 -7.70 -2.22 8.38
N GLU A 38 -7.82 -3.33 9.11
CA GLU A 38 -8.52 -3.40 10.39
C GLU A 38 -7.83 -2.52 11.43
N THR A 39 -6.50 -2.59 11.50
CA THR A 39 -5.70 -1.75 12.41
C THR A 39 -5.83 -0.27 12.06
N LEU A 40 -5.80 0.07 10.76
CA LEU A 40 -5.93 1.44 10.30
C LEU A 40 -7.33 2.01 10.58
N GLN A 41 -8.38 1.20 10.42
CA GLN A 41 -9.76 1.62 10.69
C GLN A 41 -10.00 1.87 12.18
N LEU A 42 -9.35 1.10 13.06
CA LEU A 42 -9.38 1.35 14.51
C LEU A 42 -8.68 2.65 14.91
N LEU A 43 -7.55 2.96 14.26
CA LEU A 43 -6.79 4.19 14.52
C LEU A 43 -7.44 5.44 13.91
N HIS A 44 -8.10 5.26 12.76
CA HIS A 44 -8.72 6.33 11.98
C HIS A 44 -10.13 5.91 11.54
N PRO A 45 -11.10 5.90 12.48
CA PRO A 45 -12.47 5.54 12.15
C PRO A 45 -13.08 6.59 11.21
N GLU A 46 -13.89 6.14 10.26
CA GLU A 46 -14.67 7.04 9.41
C GLU A 46 -15.77 7.68 10.29
N THR A 47 -15.64 9.00 10.51
CA THR A 47 -16.57 9.83 11.30
C THR A 47 -17.89 10.05 10.59
#